data_AF-A0A4Q9W1F0-F1
#
_entry.id   AF-A0A4Q9W1F0-F1
#
_cell.length_a   1.000
_cell.length_b   1.000
_cell.length_c   1.000
_cell.angle_alpha   90.00
_cell.angle_beta   90.00
_cell.angle_gamma   90.00
#
_symmetry.space_group_name_H-M   'P 1'
#
loop_
_entity.id
_entity.type
_entity.pdbx_description
1 polymer ?
#
loop_
_entity_poly.entity_id
_entity_poly.type
_entity_poly.pdbx_seq_one_letter_code
_entity_poly.pdbx_strand_id
1 'polypeptide(L)' 'DDGQVIFDLLVEYDGELPFWDKSSPDAIKEVFNMSKGSFKRAIGHLYKKKLINIETGKITLTKKGWSRVDD' A
#
# COMPACT_ATOMS: atom_id res chain seq x y z
N ASP A 1 2.28 -12.12 -3.64
CA ASP A 1 2.13 -10.91 -4.48
C ASP A 1 2.60 -9.67 -3.75
N ASP A 2 3.33 -8.79 -4.42
CA ASP A 2 3.77 -7.49 -3.87
C ASP A 2 2.60 -6.68 -3.25
N GLY A 3 1.40 -6.79 -3.84
CA GLY A 3 0.20 -6.14 -3.31
C GLY A 3 -0.27 -6.69 -1.96
N GLN A 4 -0.02 -7.97 -1.67
CA GLN A 4 -0.39 -8.56 -0.38
C GLN A 4 0.51 -8.02 0.73
N VAL A 5 1.82 -7.95 0.48
CA VAL A 5 2.80 -7.41 1.46
C VAL A 5 2.46 -5.98 1.87
N ILE A 6 2.11 -5.11 0.91
CA ILE A 6 1.70 -3.73 1.22
C ILE A 6 0.38 -3.69 1.98
N PHE A 7 -0.57 -4.57 1.64
CA PHE A 7 -1.85 -4.64 2.34
C PHE A 7 -1.69 -5.10 3.79
N ASP A 8 -0.85 -6.10 4.04
CA ASP A 8 -0.57 -6.61 5.39
C ASP A 8 0.10 -5.53 6.25
N LEU A 9 1.10 -4.82 5.71
CA LEU A 9 1.71 -3.67 6.36
C LEU A 9 0.70 -2.55 6.63
N LEU A 10 -0.23 -2.29 5.71
CA LEU A 10 -1.30 -1.32 5.96
C LEU A 10 -2.15 -1.74 7.17
N VAL A 11 -2.53 -3.02 7.27
CA VAL A 11 -3.31 -3.52 8.41
C VAL A 11 -2.54 -3.44 9.72
N GLU A 12 -1.25 -3.78 9.70
CA GLU A 12 -0.35 -3.71 10.88
C GLU A 12 -0.18 -2.29 11.41
N TYR A 13 -0.18 -1.29 10.52
CA TYR A 13 -0.02 0.13 10.85
C TYR A 13 -1.35 0.90 10.85
N ASP A 14 -2.41 0.30 11.41
CA ASP A 14 -3.73 0.92 11.61
C ASP A 14 -4.38 1.51 10.32
N GLY A 15 -4.05 0.91 9.18
CA GLY A 15 -4.59 1.27 7.88
C GLY A 15 -3.97 2.48 7.23
N GLU A 16 -2.84 2.99 7.68
CA GLU A 16 -2.16 4.13 7.05
C GLU A 16 -0.65 3.92 6.98
N LEU A 17 -0.05 4.23 5.82
CA LEU A 17 1.40 4.28 5.67
C LEU A 17 1.82 5.62 5.04
N PRO A 18 2.93 6.24 5.49
CA PRO A 18 3.44 7.51 4.97
C PRO A 18 4.20 7.32 3.63
N PHE A 19 3.61 6.55 2.72
CA PHE A 19 4.15 6.23 1.42
C PHE A 19 3.12 6.52 0.32
N TRP A 20 3.59 6.89 -0.85
CA TRP A 20 2.74 7.14 -2.02
C TRP A 20 3.55 6.98 -3.31
N ASP A 21 2.92 7.18 -4.47
CA ASP A 21 3.52 6.91 -5.78
C ASP A 21 4.83 7.69 -6.07
N LYS A 22 5.05 8.80 -5.37
CA LYS A 22 6.27 9.62 -5.45
C LYS A 22 7.30 9.36 -4.35
N SER A 23 7.07 8.47 -3.39
CA SER A 23 8.06 8.10 -2.36
C SER A 23 9.41 7.69 -2.98
N SER A 24 10.50 7.94 -2.25
CA SER A 24 11.86 7.68 -2.74
C SER A 24 12.09 6.18 -2.96
N PRO A 25 12.85 5.78 -4.00
CA PRO A 25 13.17 4.38 -4.23
C PRO A 25 13.85 3.70 -3.03
N ASP A 26 14.73 4.43 -2.33
CA ASP A 26 15.49 3.90 -1.19
C ASP A 26 14.58 3.61 0.00
N ALA A 27 13.69 4.53 0.35
CA ALA A 27 12.73 4.31 1.45
C ALA A 27 11.74 3.16 1.12
N ILE A 28 11.30 3.06 -0.14
CA ILE A 28 10.45 1.94 -0.58
C ILE A 28 11.20 0.61 -0.45
N LYS A 29 12.49 0.58 -0.83
CA LYS A 29 13.30 -0.63 -0.75
C LYS A 29 13.58 -1.03 0.69
N GLU A 30 13.83 -0.07 1.56
CA GLU A 30 14.09 -0.30 2.97
C GLU A 30 12.87 -0.90 3.69
N VAL A 31 11.67 -0.34 3.46
CA VAL A 31 10.46 -0.77 4.18
C VAL A 31 9.78 -1.98 3.54
N PHE A 32 9.65 -2.00 2.21
CA PHE A 32 8.88 -3.03 1.52
C PHE A 32 9.75 -4.11 0.86
N ASN A 33 11.09 -3.94 0.86
CA ASN A 33 12.01 -4.77 0.08
C ASN A 33 11.64 -4.84 -1.41
N MET A 34 11.08 -3.75 -1.94
CA MET A 34 10.59 -3.64 -3.31
C MET A 34 11.35 -2.59 -4.11
N SER A 35 11.39 -2.76 -5.44
CA SER A 35 11.73 -1.64 -6.31
C SER A 35 10.55 -0.66 -6.40
N LYS A 36 10.82 0.63 -6.69
CA LYS A 36 9.77 1.63 -6.92
C LYS A 36 8.77 1.21 -8.00
N GLY A 37 9.22 0.49 -9.03
CA GLY A 37 8.35 -0.05 -10.08
C GLY A 37 7.44 -1.18 -9.60
N SER A 38 7.92 -2.09 -8.76
CA SER A 38 7.11 -3.12 -8.10
C SER A 38 6.09 -2.48 -7.16
N PHE A 39 6.53 -1.56 -6.30
CA PHE A 39 5.66 -0.83 -5.38
C PHE A 39 4.52 -0.10 -6.10
N LYS A 40 4.82 0.67 -7.16
CA LYS A 40 3.78 1.36 -7.95
C LYS A 40 2.76 0.41 -8.58
N ARG A 41 3.20 -0.75 -9.08
CA ARG A 41 2.29 -1.76 -9.62
C ARG A 41 1.40 -2.35 -8.52
N ALA A 42 1.99 -2.65 -7.36
CA ALA A 42 1.30 -3.21 -6.21
C ALA A 42 0.20 -2.27 -5.67
N ILE A 43 0.54 -1.02 -5.34
CA ILE A 43 -0.46 -0.03 -4.89
C ILE A 43 -1.50 0.25 -5.98
N GLY A 44 -1.10 0.26 -7.26
CA GLY A 44 -2.02 0.44 -8.38
C GLY A 44 -3.04 -0.69 -8.49
N HIS A 45 -2.64 -1.94 -8.25
CA HIS A 45 -3.55 -3.09 -8.22
C HIS A 45 -4.53 -3.00 -7.04
N LEU A 46 -4.06 -2.66 -5.85
CA LEU A 46 -4.90 -2.47 -4.66
C LEU A 46 -5.90 -1.33 -4.84
N TYR A 47 -5.45 -0.22 -5.42
CA TYR A 47 -6.28 0.94 -5.72
C TYR A 47 -7.39 0.61 -6.73
N LYS A 48 -7.06 -0.10 -7.82
CA LYS A 48 -8.07 -0.59 -8.79
C LYS A 48 -9.11 -1.51 -8.16
N LYS A 49 -8.72 -2.33 -7.18
CA LYS A 49 -9.63 -3.17 -6.39
C LYS A 49 -10.46 -2.38 -5.36
N LYS A 50 -10.19 -1.07 -5.21
CA LYS A 50 -10.78 -0.15 -4.21
C LYS A 50 -10.47 -0.56 -2.77
N LEU A 51 -9.35 -1.26 -2.54
CA LEU A 51 -8.94 -1.68 -1.19
C LEU A 51 -8.16 -0.59 -0.46
N ILE A 52 -7.46 0.27 -1.20
CA ILE A 52 -6.69 1.39 -0.66
C ILE A 52 -7.05 2.69 -1.38
N ASN A 53 -6.82 3.81 -0.71
CA ASN A 53 -6.71 5.14 -1.30
C ASN A 53 -5.23 5.53 -1.37
N ILE A 54 -4.89 6.32 -2.40
CA ILE A 54 -3.55 6.89 -2.58
C ILE A 54 -3.72 8.39 -2.60
N GLU A 55 -3.07 9.08 -1.67
CA GLU A 55 -3.11 10.53 -1.50
C GLU A 55 -1.68 11.09 -1.49
N THR A 56 -1.55 12.40 -1.56
CA THR A 56 -0.25 13.06 -1.43
C THR A 56 0.35 12.77 -0.06
N GLY A 57 1.44 12.00 -0.05
CA GLY A 57 2.21 11.69 1.17
C GLY A 57 1.78 10.42 1.90
N LYS A 58 0.67 9.77 1.52
CA LYS A 58 0.20 8.56 2.20
C LYS A 58 -0.67 7.62 1.37
N ILE A 59 -0.74 6.38 1.81
CA ILE A 59 -1.72 5.38 1.39
C ILE A 59 -2.55 4.96 2.60
N THR A 60 -3.84 4.77 2.40
CA THR A 60 -4.78 4.40 3.47
C THR A 60 -5.70 3.26 3.05
N LEU A 61 -6.12 2.41 4.01
CA LEU A 61 -7.16 1.41 3.78
C LEU A 61 -8.51 2.08 3.59
N THR A 62 -9.28 1.60 2.61
CA THR A 62 -10.68 1.99 2.46
C THR A 62 -11.56 1.16 3.38
N LYS A 63 -12.83 1.54 3.51
CA LYS A 63 -13.85 0.70 4.16
C LYS A 63 -13.89 -0.72 3.60
N LYS A 64 -13.75 -0.87 2.27
CA LYS A 64 -13.70 -2.18 1.60
C LYS A 64 -12.41 -2.92 1.91
N GLY A 65 -11.29 -2.20 2.07
CA GLY A 65 -10.03 -2.77 2.54
C GLY A 65 -10.18 -3.41 3.90
N TRP A 66 -10.76 -2.69 4.87
CA TRP A 66 -11.03 -3.21 6.21
C TRP A 66 -11.97 -4.41 6.19
N SER A 67 -13.08 -4.37 5.44
CA SER A 67 -13.99 -5.51 5.34
C SER A 67 -13.34 -6.79 4.81
N ARG A 68 -12.25 -6.69 4.02
CA ARG A 68 -11.49 -7.86 3.54
C ARG A 68 -10.63 -8.51 4.63
N VAL A 69 -10.29 -7.78 5.69
CA VAL A 69 -9.51 -8.31 6.83
C VAL A 69 -10.40 -9.16 7.73
N ASP A 70 -11.66 -8.77 7.86
CA ASP A 70 -12.66 -9.44 8.70
C ASP A 70 -13.29 -10.69 8.04
N ASP A 71 -13.03 -10.92 6.75
CA ASP A 71 -13.49 -12.07 5.94
C ASP A 71 -12.51 -13.26 5.99
#